data_AF-A0A7T7BMF8-F1
#
_entry.id   AF-A0A7T7BMF8-F1
#
_cell.length_a   1.000
_cell.length_b   1.000
_cell.length_c   1.000
_cell.angle_alpha   90.00
_cell.angle_beta   90.00
_cell.angle_gamma   90.00
#
_symmetry.space_group_name_H-M   'P 1'
#
loop_
_entity.id
_entity.type
_entity.pdbx_description
1 polymer ?
#
loop_
_entity_poly.entity_id
_entity_poly.type
_entity_poly.pdbx_seq_one_letter_code
_entity_poly.pdbx_strand_id
1 'polypeptide(L)'
;MSSLFGSGSAAPIQTSEEIKAAVMRQLQQEAAMSNARSLIGKINKHCFKACVPTPGTSLSAKENTCLSSCMEKYIAMWNTTSKTYIARVGVETKRMGGQDAAAIASMATGMPEGGSGILG
;
A
#
# COMPACT_ATOMS: atom_id res chain seq x y z
N MET A 1 -3.95 37.77 -46.24
CA MET A 1 -5.29 37.94 -45.65
C MET A 1 -5.87 36.56 -45.42
N SER A 2 -5.89 36.11 -44.16
CA SER A 2 -6.79 35.10 -43.57
C SER A 2 -6.26 34.77 -42.18
N SER A 3 -6.95 35.31 -41.18
CA SER A 3 -6.65 35.25 -39.76
C SER A 3 -7.01 33.88 -39.20
N LEU A 4 -6.06 33.20 -38.54
CA LEU A 4 -6.28 31.99 -37.75
C LEU A 4 -6.47 32.34 -36.27
N PHE A 5 -7.40 33.26 -36.00
CA PHE A 5 -7.81 33.65 -34.66
C PHE A 5 -9.11 32.92 -34.30
N GLY A 6 -9.11 32.20 -33.17
CA GLY A 6 -10.35 31.84 -32.45
C GLY A 6 -10.68 30.35 -32.42
N SER A 7 -10.22 29.65 -31.38
CA SER A 7 -11.12 29.23 -30.30
C SER A 7 -10.25 28.67 -29.19
N GLY A 8 -10.06 29.47 -28.14
CA GLY A 8 -9.40 29.04 -26.93
C GLY A 8 -10.26 27.99 -26.25
N SER A 9 -9.92 26.72 -26.42
CA SER A 9 -10.27 25.70 -25.44
C SER A 9 -9.54 26.10 -24.16
N ALA A 10 -10.24 26.78 -23.26
CA ALA A 10 -9.77 26.99 -21.91
C ALA A 10 -9.44 25.60 -21.35
N ALA A 11 -8.15 25.27 -21.28
CA ALA A 11 -7.70 24.20 -20.40
C ALA A 11 -8.31 24.52 -19.04
N PRO A 12 -8.94 23.56 -18.35
CA PRO A 12 -9.49 23.83 -17.03
C PRO A 12 -8.36 24.42 -16.19
N ILE A 13 -8.58 25.63 -15.66
CA ILE A 13 -7.68 26.24 -14.68
C ILE A 13 -7.77 25.31 -13.47
N GLN A 14 -6.87 24.32 -13.41
CA GLN A 14 -6.79 23.46 -12.24
C GLN A 14 -6.39 24.37 -11.09
N THR A 15 -7.30 24.50 -10.14
CA THR A 15 -7.05 25.29 -8.95
C THR A 15 -5.90 24.65 -8.18
N SER A 16 -5.10 25.44 -7.46
CA SER A 16 -3.99 24.92 -6.66
C SER A 16 -4.42 23.80 -5.70
N GLU A 17 -5.68 23.79 -5.27
CA GLU A 17 -6.27 22.74 -4.44
C GLU A 17 -6.48 21.42 -5.20
N GLU A 18 -6.89 21.46 -6.48
CA GLU A 18 -7.04 20.27 -7.32
C GLU A 18 -5.68 19.63 -7.63
N ILE A 19 -4.67 20.45 -7.92
CA ILE A 19 -3.29 20.00 -8.12
C ILE A 19 -2.76 19.34 -6.85
N LYS A 20 -2.93 19.99 -5.68
CA LYS A 20 -2.52 19.42 -4.39
C LYS A 20 -3.22 18.09 -4.11
N ALA A 21 -4.52 18.00 -4.36
CA ALA A 21 -5.27 16.77 -4.16
C ALA A 21 -4.83 15.64 -5.12
N ALA A 22 -4.49 15.97 -6.37
CA ALA A 22 -3.95 15.01 -7.33
C ALA A 22 -2.59 14.48 -6.90
N VAL A 23 -1.67 15.37 -6.49
CA VAL A 23 -0.33 15.00 -6.01
C VAL A 23 -0.42 14.16 -4.74
N MET A 24 -1.27 14.52 -3.78
CA MET A 24 -1.45 13.73 -2.55
C MET A 24 -1.95 12.31 -2.84
N ARG A 25 -2.86 12.13 -3.80
CA ARG A 25 -3.32 10.80 -4.22
C ARG A 25 -2.19 9.98 -4.84
N GLN A 26 -1.38 10.59 -5.69
CA GLN A 26 -0.23 9.91 -6.28
C GLN A 26 0.76 9.47 -5.20
N LEU A 27 1.12 10.36 -4.26
CA LEU A 27 2.02 10.04 -3.16
C LEU A 27 1.48 8.91 -2.29
N GLN A 28 0.18 8.88 -2.01
CA GLN A 28 -0.46 7.79 -1.27
C GLN A 28 -0.38 6.45 -2.00
N GLN A 29 -0.59 6.43 -3.32
CA GLN A 29 -0.47 5.22 -4.12
C GLN A 29 0.98 4.70 -4.14
N GLU A 30 1.95 5.59 -4.31
CA GLU A 30 3.38 5.23 -4.29
C GLU A 30 3.79 4.68 -2.92
N ALA A 31 3.34 5.32 -1.84
CA ALA A 31 3.57 4.85 -0.48
C ALA A 31 2.96 3.45 -0.26
N ALA A 32 1.72 3.23 -0.68
CA ALA A 32 1.05 1.94 -0.58
C ALA A 32 1.80 0.83 -1.34
N MET A 33 2.26 1.12 -2.57
CA MET A 33 3.05 0.18 -3.37
C MET A 33 4.40 -0.15 -2.74
N SER A 34 5.11 0.84 -2.20
CA SER A 34 6.37 0.64 -1.48
C SER A 34 6.18 -0.24 -0.25
N ASN A 35 5.14 0.05 0.51
CA ASN A 35 4.74 -0.69 1.70
C ASN A 35 4.37 -2.15 1.41
N ALA A 36 3.59 -2.41 0.35
CA ALA A 36 3.25 -3.76 -0.09
C ALA A 36 4.50 -4.55 -0.49
N ARG A 37 5.41 -3.94 -1.26
CA ARG A 37 6.70 -4.58 -1.63
C ARG A 37 7.53 -4.95 -0.39
N SER A 38 7.57 -4.07 0.61
CA SER A 38 8.26 -4.32 1.88
C SER A 38 7.64 -5.51 2.63
N LEU A 39 6.30 -5.59 2.69
CA LEU A 39 5.58 -6.71 3.29
C LEU A 39 5.91 -8.04 2.59
N ILE A 40 5.85 -8.09 1.26
CA ILE A 40 6.22 -9.28 0.48
C ILE A 40 7.68 -9.67 0.75
N GLY A 41 8.60 -8.70 0.81
CA GLY A 41 9.99 -8.94 1.15
C GLY A 41 10.16 -9.60 2.53
N LYS A 42 9.36 -9.18 3.53
CA LYS A 42 9.35 -9.80 4.86
C LYS A 42 8.74 -11.20 4.82
N ILE A 43 7.61 -11.38 4.16
CA ILE A 43 6.96 -12.69 3.98
C ILE A 43 7.95 -13.69 3.37
N ASN A 44 8.63 -13.30 2.28
CA ASN A 44 9.62 -14.15 1.62
C ASN A 44 10.72 -14.60 2.59
N LYS A 45 11.30 -13.66 3.36
CA LYS A 45 12.36 -13.98 4.33
C LYS A 45 11.86 -14.88 5.46
N HIS A 46 10.71 -14.56 6.05
CA HIS A 46 10.19 -15.29 7.21
C HIS A 46 9.65 -16.66 6.83
N CYS A 47 8.85 -16.75 5.78
CA CYS A 47 8.25 -18.01 5.36
C CYS A 47 9.26 -18.96 4.73
N PHE A 48 10.23 -18.48 3.96
CA PHE A 48 11.30 -19.34 3.47
C PHE A 48 12.11 -19.94 4.62
N LYS A 49 12.53 -19.11 5.58
CA LYS A 49 13.27 -19.59 6.77
C LYS A 49 12.48 -20.61 7.59
N ALA A 50 11.16 -20.43 7.72
CA ALA A 50 10.32 -21.32 8.50
C ALA A 50 9.97 -22.62 7.78
N CYS A 51 9.78 -22.58 6.46
CA CYS A 51 9.18 -23.66 5.71
C CYS A 51 10.17 -24.47 4.85
N VAL A 52 11.35 -23.94 4.53
CA VAL A 52 12.34 -24.57 3.63
C VAL A 52 13.61 -24.92 4.41
N PRO A 53 13.62 -26.02 5.19
CA PRO A 53 14.76 -26.39 6.04
C PRO A 53 15.96 -26.91 5.24
N THR A 54 15.72 -27.46 4.06
CA THR A 54 16.74 -28.04 3.17
C THR A 54 16.55 -27.50 1.76
N PRO A 55 17.11 -26.32 1.44
CA PRO A 55 16.96 -25.72 0.12
C PRO A 55 17.49 -26.64 -0.99
N GLY A 56 16.70 -26.79 -2.05
CA GLY A 56 17.04 -27.57 -3.24
C GLY A 56 16.64 -26.86 -4.52
N THR A 57 16.74 -27.55 -5.65
CA THR A 57 16.35 -27.02 -6.97
C THR A 57 14.83 -26.90 -7.15
N SER A 58 14.05 -27.52 -6.27
CA SER A 58 12.58 -27.52 -6.29
C SER A 58 12.02 -27.58 -4.88
N LEU A 59 10.82 -27.03 -4.69
CA LEU A 59 10.07 -27.17 -3.45
C LEU A 59 9.32 -28.51 -3.43
N SER A 60 9.44 -29.25 -2.33
CA SER A 60 8.61 -30.42 -2.06
C SER A 60 7.14 -30.03 -1.86
N ALA A 61 6.23 -31.01 -1.95
CA ALA A 61 4.81 -30.77 -1.67
C ALA A 61 4.57 -30.19 -0.26
N LYS A 62 5.32 -30.70 0.74
CA LYS A 62 5.24 -30.22 2.13
C LYS A 62 5.69 -28.77 2.28
N GLU A 63 6.77 -28.38 1.60
CA GLU A 63 7.28 -27.00 1.62
C GLU A 63 6.28 -26.05 0.95
N ASN A 64 5.69 -26.45 -0.18
CA ASN A 64 4.63 -25.68 -0.83
C ASN A 64 3.42 -25.45 0.09
N THR A 65 2.91 -26.51 0.72
CA THR A 65 1.79 -26.39 1.68
C THR A 65 2.15 -25.51 2.87
N CYS A 66 3.37 -25.65 3.41
CA CYS A 66 3.84 -24.80 4.50
C CYS A 66 3.92 -23.32 4.08
N LEU A 67 4.48 -23.03 2.91
CA LEU A 67 4.59 -21.67 2.39
C LEU A 67 3.22 -21.02 2.23
N SER A 68 2.25 -21.70 1.61
CA SER A 68 0.88 -21.17 1.48
C SER A 68 0.28 -20.81 2.83
N SER A 69 0.35 -21.73 3.81
CA SER A 69 -0.16 -21.48 5.15
C SER A 69 0.60 -20.38 5.89
N CYS A 70 1.92 -20.31 5.72
CA CYS A 70 2.74 -19.27 6.33
C CYS A 70 2.38 -17.89 5.80
N MET A 71 2.22 -17.73 4.48
CA MET A 71 1.86 -16.46 3.86
C MET A 71 0.50 -15.97 4.36
N GLU A 72 -0.52 -16.83 4.38
CA GLU A 72 -1.85 -16.52 4.91
C GLU A 72 -1.78 -16.07 6.38
N LYS A 73 -1.10 -16.83 7.22
CA LYS A 73 -0.92 -16.51 8.65
C LYS A 73 -0.15 -15.22 8.86
N TYR A 74 0.89 -14.98 8.07
CA TYR A 74 1.72 -13.77 8.17
C TYR A 74 0.91 -12.54 7.80
N ILE A 75 0.14 -12.59 6.71
CA ILE A 75 -0.74 -11.49 6.29
C ILE A 75 -1.82 -11.23 7.33
N ALA A 76 -2.46 -12.28 7.86
CA ALA A 76 -3.47 -12.15 8.91
C ALA A 76 -2.89 -11.47 10.16
N MET A 77 -1.73 -11.93 10.64
CA MET A 77 -1.01 -11.32 11.75
C MET A 77 -0.66 -9.86 11.46
N TRP A 78 -0.11 -9.59 10.28
CA TRP A 78 0.26 -8.25 9.87
C TRP A 78 -0.92 -7.29 9.85
N ASN A 79 -2.06 -7.70 9.31
CA ASN A 79 -3.28 -6.88 9.27
C ASN A 79 -3.78 -6.53 10.67
N THR A 80 -3.86 -7.51 11.56
CA THR A 80 -4.29 -7.29 12.95
C THR A 80 -3.32 -6.38 13.69
N THR A 81 -2.01 -6.63 13.60
CA THR A 81 -0.98 -5.81 14.26
C THR A 81 -0.95 -4.40 13.69
N SER A 82 -1.02 -4.24 12.37
CA SER A 82 -1.02 -2.93 11.70
C SER A 82 -2.22 -2.09 12.14
N LYS A 83 -3.43 -2.67 12.14
CA LYS A 83 -4.65 -1.99 12.60
C LYS A 83 -4.53 -1.51 14.04
N THR A 84 -4.10 -2.40 14.94
CA THR A 84 -3.94 -2.04 16.36
C THR A 84 -2.86 -0.99 16.55
N TYR A 85 -1.71 -1.12 15.88
CA TYR A 85 -0.61 -0.16 15.97
C TYR A 85 -1.03 1.23 15.50
N ILE A 86 -1.65 1.32 14.33
CA ILE A 86 -2.12 2.59 13.75
C ILE A 86 -3.15 3.25 14.66
N ALA A 87 -4.09 2.49 15.21
CA ALA A 87 -5.07 3.02 16.16
C ALA A 87 -4.39 3.65 17.39
N ARG A 88 -3.36 2.99 17.94
CA ARG A 88 -2.60 3.51 19.09
C ARG A 88 -1.77 4.73 18.73
N VAL A 89 -1.05 4.70 17.60
CA VAL A 89 -0.28 5.85 17.11
C VAL A 89 -1.18 7.04 16.83
N GLY A 90 -2.39 6.83 16.29
CA GLY A 90 -3.38 7.89 16.10
C GLY A 90 -3.78 8.59 17.40
N VAL A 91 -3.97 7.82 18.48
CA VAL A 91 -4.27 8.37 19.82
C VAL A 91 -3.08 9.15 20.37
N GLU A 92 -1.87 8.57 20.31
CA GLU A 92 -0.67 9.22 20.84
C GLU A 92 -0.30 10.49 20.04
N THR A 93 -0.45 10.46 18.72
CA THR A 93 -0.15 11.63 17.87
C THR A 93 -1.08 12.80 18.18
N LYS A 94 -2.38 12.52 18.39
CA LYS A 94 -3.35 13.54 18.85
C LYS A 94 -2.96 14.10 20.23
N ARG A 95 -2.54 13.23 21.16
CA ARG A 95 -2.09 13.63 22.50
C ARG A 95 -0.83 14.51 22.47
N MET A 96 0.04 14.30 21.48
CA MET A 96 1.27 15.07 21.26
C MET A 96 1.08 16.32 20.37
N GLY A 97 -0.16 16.66 19.98
CA GLY A 97 -0.46 17.83 19.15
C GLY A 97 -0.09 17.67 17.66
N GLY A 98 0.25 16.45 17.20
CA GLY A 98 0.58 16.18 15.80
C GLY A 98 -0.66 16.10 14.92
N GLN A 99 -0.63 16.81 13.78
CA GLN A 99 -1.78 16.99 12.88
C GLN A 99 -1.74 16.16 11.58
N ASP A 100 -0.79 15.25 11.41
CA ASP A 100 -0.63 14.53 10.12
C ASP A 100 -1.29 13.14 10.11
N ALA A 101 -2.63 13.14 10.13
CA ALA A 101 -3.43 11.92 9.94
C ALA A 101 -3.10 11.21 8.60
N ALA A 102 -2.68 11.95 7.58
CA ALA A 102 -2.26 11.41 6.30
C ALA A 102 -0.95 10.60 6.40
N ALA A 103 0.02 11.05 7.21
CA ALA A 103 1.25 10.32 7.47
C ALA A 103 0.95 9.01 8.21
N ILE A 104 0.06 9.06 9.20
CA ILE A 104 -0.40 7.88 9.96
C ILE A 104 -1.14 6.89 9.04
N ALA A 105 -1.99 7.39 8.15
CA ALA A 105 -2.71 6.56 7.18
C ALA A 105 -1.75 5.89 6.18
N SER A 106 -0.66 6.57 5.79
CA SER A 106 0.34 6.00 4.89
C SER A 106 1.13 4.84 5.50
N MET A 107 1.05 4.62 6.82
CA MET A 107 1.63 3.45 7.51
C MET A 107 0.75 2.20 7.38
N ALA A 108 -0.50 2.36 6.95
CA ALA A 108 -1.41 1.26 6.69
C ALA A 108 -1.04 0.59 5.36
N THR A 109 -0.14 -0.38 5.45
CA THR A 109 0.04 -1.47 4.45
C THR A 109 -1.21 -2.30 4.18
N GLY A 110 -2.33 -2.02 4.85
CA GLY A 110 -3.59 -2.73 4.61
C GLY A 110 -4.02 -2.48 3.17
N MET A 111 -3.99 -3.53 2.36
CA MET A 111 -4.69 -3.51 1.08
C MET A 111 -6.16 -3.20 1.39
N PRO A 112 -6.80 -2.24 0.72
CA PRO A 112 -8.22 -2.01 0.92
C PRO A 112 -8.94 -3.34 0.64
N GLU A 113 -9.70 -3.84 1.61
CA GLU A 113 -10.66 -4.90 1.39
C GLU A 113 -11.75 -4.36 0.44
N GLY A 114 -11.53 -4.50 -0.87
CA GLY A 114 -12.42 -3.95 -1.89
C GLY A 114 -11.72 -3.70 -3.23
N GLY A 115 -11.19 -4.77 -3.84
CA GLY A 115 -10.49 -4.71 -5.13
C GLY A 115 -10.99 -5.73 -6.15
N SER A 116 -12.29 -6.05 -6.17
CA SER A 116 -12.93 -6.62 -7.37
C SER A 116 -13.34 -5.48 -8.28
N GLY A 117 -12.46 -5.09 -9.22
CA GLY A 117 -12.80 -4.05 -10.19
C GLY A 117 -11.61 -3.48 -10.95
N ILE A 118 -10.83 -4.32 -11.64
CA ILE A 118 -9.97 -3.87 -12.76
C ILE A 118 -9.72 -4.97 -13.81
N LEU A 119 -10.61 -5.96 -13.91
CA LEU A 119 -10.72 -6.83 -15.09
C LEU A 119 -12.16 -6.77 -15.57
N GLY A 120 -12.40 -5.88 -16.53
CA GLY A 120 -13.67 -5.61 -17.19
C GLY A 120 -13.51 -4.44 -18.13
#